data_AF-A0A7Y5NKI2-F1
#
_entry.id   AF-A0A7Y5NKI2-F1
#
_cell.length_a   1.000
_cell.length_b   1.000
_cell.length_c   1.000
_cell.angle_alpha   90.00
_cell.angle_beta   90.00
_cell.angle_gamma   90.00
#
_symmetry.space_group_name_H-M   'P 1'
#
loop_
_entity.id
_entity.type
_entity.pdbx_description
1 polymer ?
#
loop_
_entity_poly.entity_id
_entity_poly.type
_entity_poly.pdbx_seq_one_letter_code
_entity_poly.pdbx_strand_id
1 'polypeptide(L)'
;MIFGRHARHALALAGAGVFAFLVSVSGCGSKEAEGMPEKECSDLRSQAFKLIAGGQGHAGHGCATDADCFETKWPECRRAVNKRYNGEIAELQKKFDDGKCKDTTAECKDSPPVYCKQGLCAMKEPGTPAP
;
A
#
# COMPACT_ATOMS: atom_id res chain seq x y z
N MET A 1 1.52 -74.79 -1.66
CA MET A 1 3.00 -74.74 -1.70
C MET A 1 3.41 -73.44 -1.03
N ILE A 2 3.60 -73.46 0.29
CA ILE A 2 4.87 -73.44 1.06
C ILE A 2 5.72 -72.16 0.82
N PHE A 3 6.13 -71.58 1.96
CA PHE A 3 7.19 -70.59 2.23
C PHE A 3 6.75 -69.11 2.22
N GLY A 4 6.88 -68.35 3.33
CA GLY A 4 7.59 -68.72 4.55
C GLY A 4 7.69 -67.62 5.61
N ARG A 5 8.25 -68.09 6.72
CA ARG A 5 8.89 -67.38 7.84
C ARG A 5 8.03 -66.62 8.83
N HIS A 6 7.71 -67.37 9.89
CA HIS A 6 7.91 -66.93 11.27
C HIS A 6 9.24 -66.19 11.47
N ALA A 7 9.18 -65.03 12.12
CA ALA A 7 10.07 -64.61 13.22
C ALA A 7 9.55 -63.27 13.74
N ARG A 8 8.74 -63.29 14.81
CA ARG A 8 9.17 -62.92 16.16
C ARG A 8 9.72 -61.48 16.21
N HIS A 9 8.89 -60.54 16.64
CA HIS A 9 9.03 -59.98 17.99
C HIS A 9 7.79 -59.18 18.37
N ALA A 10 7.20 -59.60 19.48
CA ALA A 10 6.29 -58.82 20.28
C ALA A 10 7.04 -57.59 20.82
N LEU A 11 6.43 -56.42 20.75
CA LEU A 11 6.28 -55.62 21.96
C LEU A 11 5.04 -54.76 21.82
N ALA A 12 4.13 -54.96 22.76
CA ALA A 12 2.93 -54.19 22.96
C ALA A 12 3.27 -52.71 23.17
N LEU A 13 2.47 -51.84 22.57
CA LEU A 13 2.02 -50.60 23.19
C LEU A 13 0.68 -50.25 22.53
N ALA A 14 -0.39 -50.78 23.13
CA ALA A 14 -1.72 -50.24 22.96
C ALA A 14 -1.73 -48.84 23.58
N GLY A 15 -1.85 -47.83 22.73
CA GLY A 15 -2.11 -46.45 23.11
C GLY A 15 -3.05 -45.88 22.07
N ALA A 16 -4.34 -45.89 22.39
CA ALA A 16 -5.41 -45.38 21.55
C ALA A 16 -5.16 -43.91 21.15
N GLY A 17 -5.38 -43.56 19.89
CA GLY A 17 -5.21 -42.18 19.43
C GLY A 17 -5.43 -42.00 17.93
N VAL A 18 -6.68 -42.19 17.50
CA VAL A 18 -7.37 -41.45 16.43
C VAL A 18 -6.54 -41.10 15.17
N PHE A 19 -6.84 -41.81 14.09
CA PHE A 19 -6.73 -41.33 12.72
C PHE A 19 -7.39 -39.94 12.60
N ALA A 20 -6.60 -38.89 12.34
CA ALA A 20 -7.10 -37.63 11.80
C ALA A 20 -6.12 -37.09 10.77
N PHE A 21 -6.47 -37.37 9.52
CA PHE A 21 -6.35 -36.50 8.35
C PHE A 21 -5.16 -35.54 8.22
N LEU A 22 -4.34 -35.86 7.21
CA LEU A 22 -3.80 -34.93 6.21
C LEU A 22 -4.54 -33.58 6.14
N VAL A 23 -3.79 -32.47 6.17
CA VAL A 23 -3.67 -31.52 5.04
C VAL A 23 -2.65 -30.44 5.42
N SER A 24 -1.59 -30.34 4.62
CA SER A 24 -0.70 -29.20 4.55
C SER A 24 -1.47 -27.97 4.05
N VAL A 25 -1.55 -26.90 4.84
CA VAL A 25 -1.73 -25.54 4.32
C VAL A 25 -0.81 -24.59 5.10
N SER A 26 0.18 -24.09 4.37
CA SER A 26 0.82 -22.80 4.53
C SER A 26 -0.16 -21.71 4.99
N GLY A 27 -0.09 -21.36 6.27
CA GLY A 27 -0.83 -20.25 6.85
C GLY A 27 -0.05 -19.72 8.04
N CYS A 28 1.00 -18.94 7.76
CA CYS A 28 1.75 -18.24 8.78
C CYS A 28 0.80 -17.29 9.50
N GLY A 29 0.44 -17.68 10.73
CA GLY A 29 -0.08 -16.84 11.81
C GLY A 29 -0.92 -15.65 11.42
N SER A 30 -2.23 -15.84 11.51
CA SER A 30 -3.23 -14.82 11.80
C SER A 30 -2.73 -13.85 12.88
N LYS A 31 -2.23 -12.70 12.43
CA LYS A 31 -2.37 -11.43 13.11
C LYS A 31 -3.16 -10.52 12.18
N GLU A 32 -4.45 -10.83 12.04
CA GLU A 32 -5.47 -9.85 11.68
C GLU A 32 -5.54 -8.84 12.84
N ALA A 33 -4.55 -7.96 12.89
CA ALA A 33 -4.48 -6.86 13.83
C ALA A 33 -5.21 -5.67 13.21
N GLU A 34 -6.51 -5.55 13.50
CA GLU A 34 -7.32 -4.33 13.38
C GLU A 34 -6.97 -3.37 12.23
N GLY A 35 -6.89 -3.84 10.98
CA GLY A 35 -6.50 -3.01 9.84
C GLY A 35 -7.02 -3.56 8.52
N MET A 36 -7.18 -2.67 7.53
CA MET A 36 -7.59 -2.99 6.17
C MET A 36 -6.61 -4.00 5.53
N PRO A 37 -7.09 -4.98 4.72
CA PRO A 37 -6.21 -5.95 4.09
C PRO A 37 -5.19 -5.27 3.17
N GLU A 38 -3.97 -5.81 3.12
CA GLU A 38 -2.83 -5.23 2.39
C GLU A 38 -3.15 -4.94 0.91
N LYS A 39 -3.96 -5.80 0.29
CA LYS A 39 -4.42 -5.62 -1.08
C LYS A 39 -5.24 -4.33 -1.24
N GLU A 40 -6.18 -4.05 -0.35
CA GLU A 40 -6.98 -2.82 -0.40
C GLU A 40 -6.12 -1.59 -0.16
N CYS A 41 -5.16 -1.65 0.77
CA CYS A 41 -4.17 -0.59 0.96
C CYS A 41 -3.32 -0.34 -0.30
N SER A 42 -2.93 -1.40 -1.00
CA SER A 42 -2.21 -1.31 -2.29
C SER A 42 -3.09 -0.71 -3.40
N ASP A 43 -4.38 -1.02 -3.40
CA ASP A 43 -5.33 -0.46 -4.36
C ASP A 43 -5.58 1.03 -4.10
N LEU A 44 -5.72 1.45 -2.84
CA LEU A 44 -5.78 2.87 -2.45
C LEU A 44 -4.52 3.60 -2.89
N ARG A 45 -3.34 2.98 -2.72
CA ARG A 45 -2.08 3.55 -3.21
C ARG A 45 -2.09 3.75 -4.71
N SER A 46 -2.46 2.71 -5.44
CA SER A 46 -2.49 2.73 -6.91
C SER A 46 -3.47 3.77 -7.44
N GLN A 47 -4.61 3.97 -6.78
CA GLN A 47 -5.59 5.00 -7.11
C GLN A 47 -5.02 6.41 -6.89
N ALA A 48 -4.42 6.66 -5.72
CA ALA A 48 -3.84 7.96 -5.44
C ALA A 48 -2.66 8.28 -6.38
N PHE A 49 -1.78 7.32 -6.67
CA PHE A 49 -0.71 7.50 -7.65
C PHE A 49 -1.22 7.87 -9.04
N LYS A 50 -2.33 7.26 -9.49
CA LYS A 50 -2.95 7.64 -10.78
C LYS A 50 -3.42 9.09 -10.76
N LEU A 51 -4.07 9.53 -9.68
CA LEU A 51 -4.51 10.93 -9.55
C LEU A 51 -3.32 11.89 -9.49
N ILE A 52 -2.29 11.57 -8.71
CA ILE A 52 -1.06 12.37 -8.58
C ILE A 52 -0.29 12.44 -9.90
N ALA A 53 -0.34 11.42 -10.74
CA ALA A 53 0.27 11.45 -12.07
C ALA A 53 -0.51 12.28 -13.11
N GLY A 54 -1.70 12.80 -12.77
CA GLY A 54 -2.58 13.55 -13.67
C GLY A 54 -3.84 12.80 -14.12
N GLY A 55 -4.16 11.65 -13.52
CA GLY A 55 -5.36 10.86 -13.83
C GLY A 55 -5.25 10.02 -15.11
N GLN A 56 -6.38 9.46 -15.56
CA GLN A 56 -6.46 8.72 -16.82
C GLN A 56 -6.41 9.68 -18.01
N GLY A 57 -5.21 9.96 -18.52
CA GLY A 57 -5.02 10.58 -19.83
C GLY A 57 -4.53 12.03 -19.85
N HIS A 58 -4.01 12.60 -18.75
CA HIS A 58 -3.45 13.95 -18.77
C HIS A 58 -1.95 13.98 -18.47
N ALA A 59 -1.24 14.80 -19.24
CA ALA A 59 0.15 15.16 -19.02
C ALA A 59 0.23 16.11 -17.82
N GLY A 60 0.25 15.56 -16.61
CA GLY A 60 0.42 16.32 -15.37
C GLY A 60 -0.79 17.17 -14.96
N HIS A 61 -0.60 17.92 -13.87
CA HIS A 61 -1.62 18.76 -13.25
C HIS A 61 -1.67 20.13 -13.89
N GLY A 62 -2.55 20.31 -14.88
CA GLY A 62 -2.73 21.61 -15.54
C GLY A 62 -3.19 22.73 -14.59
N CYS A 63 -2.72 23.96 -14.85
CA CYS A 63 -3.07 25.17 -14.11
C CYS A 63 -3.09 26.41 -15.02
N ALA A 64 -3.84 27.44 -14.62
CA ALA A 64 -3.78 28.76 -15.24
C ALA A 64 -3.01 29.76 -14.36
N THR A 65 -3.11 29.60 -13.03
CA THR A 65 -2.50 30.47 -12.02
C THR A 65 -1.97 29.65 -10.84
N ASP A 66 -1.13 30.25 -10.01
CA ASP A 66 -0.61 29.62 -8.79
C ASP A 66 -1.74 29.17 -7.84
N ALA A 67 -2.90 29.83 -7.87
CA ALA A 67 -4.06 29.48 -7.06
C ALA A 67 -4.75 28.17 -7.46
N ASP A 68 -4.44 27.64 -8.65
CA ASP A 68 -4.95 26.35 -9.13
C ASP A 68 -4.12 25.17 -8.60
N CYS A 69 -2.94 25.45 -8.03
CA CYS A 69 -1.98 24.47 -7.59
C CYS A 69 -1.99 24.29 -6.08
N PHE A 70 -2.05 23.04 -5.65
CA PHE A 70 -2.15 22.63 -4.28
C PHE A 70 -1.07 21.61 -3.96
N GLU A 71 -0.66 21.62 -2.70
CA GLU A 71 0.20 20.61 -2.16
C GLU A 71 -0.66 19.49 -1.56
N THR A 72 -0.36 18.25 -1.92
CA THR A 72 -0.87 17.07 -1.22
C THR A 72 0.26 16.35 -0.52
N LYS A 73 0.00 15.89 0.69
CA LYS A 73 0.88 14.99 1.45
C LYS A 73 0.34 13.59 1.25
N TRP A 74 0.95 12.81 0.36
CA TRP A 74 0.49 11.44 0.10
C TRP A 74 1.63 10.53 -0.44
N PRO A 75 1.87 9.33 0.14
CA PRO A 75 1.50 8.96 1.52
C PRO A 75 2.33 9.78 2.53
N GLU A 76 3.61 10.04 2.22
CA GLU A 76 4.52 10.76 3.13
C GLU A 76 5.11 12.02 2.48
N CYS A 77 5.29 12.02 1.16
CA CYS A 77 5.95 13.11 0.45
C CYS A 77 4.96 14.10 -0.14
N ARG A 78 5.38 15.37 -0.11
CA ARG A 78 4.67 16.47 -0.76
C ARG A 78 4.69 16.32 -2.28
N ARG A 79 3.54 16.53 -2.92
CA ARG A 79 3.34 16.49 -4.37
C ARG A 79 2.50 17.67 -4.82
N ALA A 80 2.81 18.21 -6.00
CA ALA A 80 2.02 19.26 -6.62
C ALA A 80 0.84 18.63 -7.38
N VAL A 81 -0.38 19.09 -7.06
CA VAL A 81 -1.61 18.65 -7.71
C VAL A 81 -2.48 19.87 -8.02
N ASN A 82 -3.40 19.75 -8.97
CA ASN A 82 -4.35 20.83 -9.23
C ASN A 82 -5.58 20.72 -8.32
N LYS A 83 -6.41 21.77 -8.34
CA LYS A 83 -7.67 21.84 -7.58
C LYS A 83 -8.60 20.64 -7.81
N ARG A 84 -8.63 20.08 -9.03
CA ARG A 84 -9.53 19.00 -9.41
C ARG A 84 -9.30 17.75 -8.57
N TYR A 85 -8.04 17.36 -8.38
CA TYR A 85 -7.68 16.09 -7.73
C TYR A 85 -7.33 16.23 -6.25
N ASN A 86 -7.10 17.45 -5.76
CA ASN A 86 -6.73 17.68 -4.36
C ASN A 86 -7.74 17.06 -3.37
N GLY A 87 -9.04 17.26 -3.60
CA GLY A 87 -10.10 16.71 -2.74
C GLY A 87 -10.15 15.18 -2.76
N GLU A 88 -10.03 14.57 -3.94
CA GLU A 88 -10.04 13.11 -4.11
C GLU A 88 -8.83 12.45 -3.43
N ILE A 89 -7.64 13.04 -3.57
CA ILE A 89 -6.43 12.54 -2.92
C ILE A 89 -6.51 12.68 -1.39
N ALA A 90 -7.07 13.78 -0.89
CA ALA A 90 -7.30 13.96 0.54
C ALA A 90 -8.28 12.91 1.11
N GLU A 91 -9.30 12.51 0.35
CA GLU A 91 -10.20 11.43 0.75
C GLU A 91 -9.50 10.07 0.75
N LEU A 92 -8.66 9.80 -0.26
CA LEU A 92 -7.86 8.58 -0.31
C LEU A 92 -6.85 8.51 0.84
N GLN A 93 -6.25 9.63 1.24
CA GLN A 93 -5.39 9.71 2.42
C GLN A 93 -6.17 9.32 3.68
N LYS A 94 -7.36 9.90 3.89
CA LYS A 94 -8.21 9.54 5.04
C LYS A 94 -8.55 8.06 5.07
N LYS A 95 -8.97 7.48 3.93
CA LYS A 95 -9.26 6.04 3.82
C LYS A 95 -8.04 5.17 4.13
N PHE A 96 -6.86 5.62 3.71
CA PHE A 96 -5.60 4.93 3.95
C PHE A 96 -5.21 4.97 5.44
N ASP A 97 -5.35 6.14 6.08
CA ASP A 97 -5.08 6.34 7.50
C ASP A 97 -6.08 5.60 8.39
N ASP A 98 -7.38 5.72 8.09
CA ASP A 98 -8.48 5.05 8.80
C ASP A 98 -8.39 3.53 8.67
N GLY A 99 -7.96 3.05 7.50
CA GLY A 99 -7.67 1.65 7.25
C GLY A 99 -6.46 1.12 8.02
N LYS A 100 -5.73 1.97 8.76
CA LYS A 100 -4.47 1.64 9.45
C LYS A 100 -3.49 0.95 8.51
N CYS A 101 -3.48 1.38 7.25
CA CYS A 101 -2.55 0.85 6.26
C CYS A 101 -1.12 1.13 6.73
N LYS A 102 -0.26 0.11 6.72
CA LYS A 102 1.16 0.29 7.10
C LYS A 102 1.78 1.35 6.21
N ASP A 103 2.12 2.50 6.77
CA ASP A 103 2.89 3.51 6.06
C ASP A 103 4.37 3.12 6.00
N THR A 104 4.99 3.32 4.84
CA THR A 104 6.43 3.22 4.71
C THR A 104 6.95 4.63 4.85
N THR A 105 7.36 4.99 6.07
CA THR A 105 7.89 6.32 6.35
C THR A 105 9.14 6.58 5.52
N ALA A 106 8.94 7.31 4.44
CA ALA A 106 10.02 7.86 3.63
C ALA A 106 10.37 9.23 4.22
N GLU A 107 11.64 9.44 4.55
CA GLU A 107 12.12 10.77 4.93
C GLU A 107 12.10 11.68 3.69
N CYS A 108 11.00 12.42 3.56
CA CYS A 108 10.82 13.38 2.48
C CYS A 108 11.46 14.70 2.88
N LYS A 109 12.30 15.26 2.00
CA LYS A 109 12.85 16.61 2.20
C LYS A 109 11.71 17.63 2.13
N ASP A 110 11.87 18.72 2.89
CA ASP A 110 10.98 19.87 2.77
C ASP A 110 11.02 20.42 1.35
N SER A 111 9.87 20.35 0.67
CA SER A 111 9.71 20.88 -0.67
C SER A 111 9.27 22.36 -0.61
N PRO A 112 9.75 23.21 -1.51
CA PRO A 112 9.25 24.58 -1.65
C PRO A 112 7.76 24.62 -2.02
N PRO A 113 7.07 25.77 -1.89
CA PRO A 113 5.65 25.85 -2.20
C PRO A 113 5.36 25.54 -3.67
N VAL A 114 4.14 25.09 -3.94
CA VAL A 114 3.67 24.82 -5.30
C VAL A 114 3.40 26.11 -6.07
N TYR A 115 3.53 26.05 -7.39
CA TYR A 115 3.22 27.15 -8.29
C TYR A 115 2.88 26.64 -9.70
N CYS A 116 2.29 27.51 -10.50
CA CYS A 116 1.97 27.22 -11.89
C CYS A 116 3.15 27.58 -12.80
N LYS A 117 3.86 26.56 -13.31
CA LYS A 117 4.98 26.71 -14.24
C LYS A 117 4.55 26.23 -15.62
N GLN A 118 4.51 27.11 -16.62
CA GLN A 118 4.20 26.76 -18.01
C GLN A 118 2.87 25.99 -18.16
N GLY A 119 1.86 26.36 -17.36
CA GLY A 119 0.55 25.71 -17.36
C GLY A 119 0.49 24.37 -16.62
N LEU A 120 1.53 24.00 -15.85
CA LEU A 120 1.57 22.80 -15.02
C LEU A 120 1.93 23.13 -13.57
N CYS A 121 1.27 22.48 -12.62
CA CYS A 121 1.59 22.59 -11.20
C CYS A 121 2.91 21.88 -10.91
N ALA A 122 3.85 22.62 -10.34
CA ALA A 122 5.16 22.12 -9.94
C ALA A 122 5.51 22.61 -8.53
N MET A 123 6.42 21.91 -7.85
CA MET A 123 7.07 22.45 -6.65
C MET A 123 8.07 23.51 -7.11
N LYS A 124 8.20 24.63 -6.38
CA LYS A 124 9.27 25.61 -6.65
C LYS A 124 10.64 24.94 -6.51
N GLU A 125 11.60 25.39 -7.31
CA GLU A 125 12.97 24.90 -7.25
C GLU A 125 13.66 25.41 -5.96
N PRO A 126 14.43 24.57 -5.25
CA PRO A 126 15.16 25.01 -4.08
C PRO A 126 16.20 26.08 -4.46
N GLY A 127 16.21 27.21 -3.74
CA GLY A 127 17.14 28.32 -3.99
C GLY A 127 16.58 29.47 -4.83
N THR A 128 15.36 29.35 -5.35
CA THR A 128 14.67 30.49 -6.01
C THR A 128 14.09 31.41 -4.94
N PRO A 129 14.48 32.71 -4.87
CA PRO A 129 13.94 33.62 -3.88
C PRO A 129 12.42 33.72 -4.03
N ALA A 130 11.71 33.69 -2.90
CA ALA A 130 10.30 34.00 -2.89
C ALA A 130 10.13 35.44 -3.41
N PRO A 131 9.17 35.69 -4.33
CA PRO A 131 8.85 37.05 -4.78
C PRO A 131 8.31 37.90 -3.63
#